data_AF-A0A7M2XIM8-F1
#
_entry.id   AF-A0A7M2XIM8-F1
#
_cell.length_a   1.000
_cell.length_b   1.000
_cell.length_c   1.000
_cell.angle_alpha   90.00
_cell.angle_beta   90.00
_cell.angle_gamma   90.00
#
_symmetry.space_group_name_H-M   'P 1'
#
loop_
_entity.id
_entity.type
_entity.pdbx_description
1 polymer ?
#
loop_
_entity_poly.entity_id
_entity_poly.type
_entity_poly.pdbx_seq_one_letter_code
_entity_poly.pdbx_strand_id
1 'polypeptide(L)'
;MDDAGARFTRRRSELGPDATPREAIRAVLTELLPLDEQRREETLVLGAFGWSAITGGGITAEDTFAAPRALATIVADQLRRTRTGEDAGDPEAGADLVVMAAGGLAQGMLQGYSTSRTPLDLVEHLLDRILGSTER
;
A
#
# COMPACT_ATOMS: atom_id res chain seq x y z
N MET A 1 14.06 -10.14 -13.99
CA MET A 1 12.72 -9.94 -13.41
C MET A 1 12.83 -8.71 -12.54
N ASP A 2 12.05 -7.66 -12.81
CA ASP A 2 12.07 -6.47 -11.95
C ASP A 2 11.37 -6.82 -10.63
N ASP A 3 12.05 -6.58 -9.51
CA ASP A 3 11.42 -6.66 -8.19
C ASP A 3 10.41 -5.52 -7.99
N ALA A 4 9.60 -5.65 -6.93
CA ALA A 4 8.57 -4.67 -6.60
C ALA A 4 9.11 -3.23 -6.43
N GLY A 5 10.34 -3.06 -5.93
CA GLY A 5 10.97 -1.76 -5.76
C GLY A 5 11.35 -1.10 -7.09
N ALA A 6 11.85 -1.88 -8.05
CA ALA A 6 12.14 -1.41 -9.41
C ALA A 6 10.84 -0.99 -10.14
N ARG A 7 9.78 -1.80 -10.04
CA ARG A 7 8.47 -1.47 -10.64
C ARG A 7 7.85 -0.23 -10.00
N PHE A 8 7.91 -0.12 -8.68
CA PHE A 8 7.49 1.06 -7.94
C PHE A 8 8.21 2.33 -8.43
N THR A 9 9.54 2.26 -8.54
CA THR A 9 10.37 3.38 -9.00
C THR A 9 10.05 3.78 -10.44
N ARG A 10 9.86 2.80 -11.31
CA ARG A 10 9.41 3.03 -12.70
C ARG A 10 8.04 3.70 -12.72
N ARG A 11 7.06 3.15 -12.00
CA ARG A 11 5.68 3.68 -11.95
C ARG A 11 5.66 5.12 -11.45
N ARG A 12 6.46 5.43 -10.43
CA ARG A 12 6.66 6.80 -9.92
C ARG A 12 7.25 7.72 -10.99
N SER A 13 8.16 7.21 -11.82
CA SER A 13 8.79 7.98 -12.89
C SER A 13 7.83 8.24 -14.05
N GLU A 14 6.95 7.27 -14.36
CA GLU A 14 5.90 7.38 -15.38
C GLU A 14 4.79 8.38 -15.01
N LEU A 15 4.47 8.49 -13.72
CA LEU A 15 3.45 9.44 -13.22
C LEU A 15 3.83 10.91 -13.45
N GLY A 16 5.13 11.20 -13.66
CA GLY A 16 5.62 12.56 -13.89
C GLY A 16 5.58 13.45 -12.63
N PRO A 17 6.09 14.68 -12.72
CA PRO A 17 6.15 15.61 -11.58
C PRO A 17 4.79 16.15 -11.14
N ASP A 18 3.80 16.13 -12.03
CA ASP A 18 2.47 16.73 -11.81
C ASP A 18 1.44 15.72 -11.25
N ALA A 19 1.87 14.51 -10.91
CA ALA A 19 1.00 13.48 -10.35
C ALA A 19 0.32 13.98 -9.08
N THR A 20 -1.00 13.87 -9.02
CA THR A 20 -1.75 14.20 -7.82
C THR A 20 -1.38 13.24 -6.69
N PRO A 21 -1.44 13.65 -5.42
CA PRO A 21 -1.24 12.75 -4.29
C PRO A 21 -2.14 11.51 -4.34
N ARG A 22 -3.37 11.64 -4.86
CA ARG A 22 -4.29 10.51 -5.10
C ARG A 22 -3.69 9.51 -6.09
N GLU A 23 -3.21 9.96 -7.24
CA GLU A 23 -2.60 9.09 -8.25
C GLU A 23 -1.33 8.43 -7.74
N ALA A 24 -0.51 9.17 -6.99
CA ALA A 24 0.70 8.64 -6.38
C ALA A 24 0.40 7.51 -5.37
N ILE A 25 -0.51 7.74 -4.42
CA ILE A 25 -0.88 6.73 -3.41
C ILE A 25 -1.59 5.54 -4.09
N ARG A 26 -2.49 5.79 -5.04
CA ARG A 26 -3.16 4.74 -5.81
C ARG A 26 -2.15 3.82 -6.50
N ALA A 27 -1.16 4.39 -7.18
CA ALA A 27 -0.13 3.62 -7.86
C ALA A 27 0.66 2.75 -6.87
N VAL A 28 1.04 3.29 -5.70
CA VAL A 28 1.68 2.53 -4.62
C VAL A 28 0.83 1.33 -4.23
N LEU A 29 -0.44 1.57 -3.90
CA LEU A 29 -1.32 0.53 -3.36
C LEU A 29 -1.60 -0.58 -4.36
N THR A 30 -1.85 -0.22 -5.62
CA THR A 30 -2.11 -1.22 -6.67
C THR A 30 -0.90 -2.09 -6.99
N GLU A 31 0.31 -1.59 -6.77
CA GLU A 31 1.54 -2.36 -6.97
C GLU A 31 1.74 -3.43 -5.88
N LEU A 32 1.20 -3.18 -4.67
CA LEU A 32 1.24 -4.12 -3.54
C LEU A 32 0.17 -5.22 -3.62
N LEU A 33 -0.81 -5.09 -4.53
CA LEU A 33 -1.86 -6.08 -4.69
C LEU A 33 -1.43 -7.21 -5.65
N PRO A 34 -1.81 -8.47 -5.37
CA PRO A 34 -1.51 -9.63 -6.22
C PRO A 34 -2.42 -9.66 -7.46
N LEU A 35 -2.29 -8.65 -8.33
CA LEU A 35 -3.14 -8.48 -9.52
C LEU A 35 -2.61 -9.21 -10.77
N ASP A 36 -1.40 -9.79 -10.70
CA ASP A 36 -0.85 -10.70 -11.68
C ASP A 36 -0.04 -11.81 -10.99
N GLU A 37 0.40 -12.81 -11.78
CA GLU A 37 1.08 -13.99 -11.23
C GLU A 37 2.38 -13.63 -10.52
N GLN A 38 3.17 -12.70 -11.06
CA GLN A 38 4.41 -12.29 -10.42
C GLN A 38 4.15 -11.64 -9.06
N ARG A 39 3.22 -10.68 -8.99
CA ARG A 39 2.86 -10.02 -7.72
C ARG A 39 2.20 -10.99 -6.74
N ARG A 40 1.49 -11.99 -7.26
CA ARG A 40 0.93 -13.08 -6.45
C ARG A 40 2.03 -13.92 -5.80
N GLU A 41 3.04 -14.32 -6.55
CA GLU A 41 4.22 -15.05 -6.03
C GLU A 41 4.98 -14.22 -4.99
N GLU A 42 5.24 -12.94 -5.28
CA GLU A 42 5.91 -12.02 -4.36
C GLU A 42 5.14 -11.87 -3.03
N THR A 43 3.80 -11.75 -3.10
CA THR A 43 2.95 -11.66 -1.92
C THR A 43 2.97 -12.96 -1.10
N LEU A 44 2.99 -14.13 -1.77
CA LEU A 44 3.09 -15.43 -1.10
C LEU A 44 4.41 -15.57 -0.34
N VAL A 45 5.52 -15.20 -0.98
CA VAL A 45 6.86 -15.23 -0.37
C VAL A 45 6.91 -14.29 0.84
N LEU A 46 6.44 -13.05 0.69
CA LEU A 46 6.37 -12.09 1.79
C LEU A 46 5.50 -12.61 2.95
N GLY A 47 4.33 -13.20 2.63
CA GLY A 47 3.45 -13.80 3.63
C GLY A 47 4.09 -14.97 4.36
N ALA A 48 4.81 -15.85 3.66
CA ALA A 48 5.52 -16.97 4.26
C ALA A 48 6.61 -16.50 5.23
N PHE A 49 7.39 -15.47 4.84
CA PHE A 49 8.39 -14.87 5.72
C PHE A 49 7.76 -14.17 6.93
N GLY A 50 6.65 -13.45 6.74
CA GLY A 50 5.89 -12.82 7.82
C GLY A 50 5.38 -13.84 8.84
N TRP A 51 4.79 -14.94 8.37
CA TRP A 51 4.35 -16.02 9.26
C TRP A 51 5.51 -16.71 9.97
N SER A 52 6.60 -16.99 9.26
CA SER A 52 7.81 -17.55 9.86
C SER A 52 8.33 -16.67 11.00
N ALA A 53 8.35 -15.34 10.80
CA ALA A 53 8.79 -14.39 11.82
C ALA A 53 7.88 -14.39 13.06
N ILE A 54 6.57 -14.54 12.86
CA ILE A 54 5.59 -14.63 13.95
C ILE A 54 5.74 -15.95 14.72
N THR A 55 6.00 -17.05 14.03
CA THR A 55 6.06 -18.39 14.64
C THR A 55 7.46 -18.80 15.14
N GLY A 56 8.44 -17.90 15.07
CA GLY A 56 9.80 -18.15 15.59
C GLY A 56 10.73 -18.92 14.64
N GLY A 57 10.49 -18.87 13.32
CA GLY A 57 11.23 -19.59 12.29
C GLY A 57 12.59 -18.97 11.88
N GLY A 58 13.22 -18.17 12.74
CA GLY A 58 14.59 -17.67 12.55
C GLY A 58 14.72 -16.32 11.82
N ILE A 59 13.61 -15.66 11.49
CA ILE A 59 13.57 -14.27 11.03
C ILE A 59 12.86 -13.45 12.11
N THR A 60 13.38 -12.29 12.49
CA THR A 60 12.67 -11.43 13.44
C THR A 60 11.64 -10.58 12.71
N ALA A 61 10.55 -10.21 13.39
CA ALA A 61 9.56 -9.31 12.79
C ALA A 61 10.20 -7.97 12.36
N GLU A 62 11.18 -7.46 13.14
CA GLU A 62 11.97 -6.28 12.78
C GLU A 62 12.65 -6.38 11.41
N ASP A 63 13.18 -7.54 11.04
CA ASP A 63 13.86 -7.75 9.75
C ASP A 63 12.91 -7.55 8.56
N THR A 64 11.60 -7.68 8.78
CA THR A 64 10.56 -7.55 7.76
C THR A 64 9.97 -6.14 7.66
N PHE A 65 10.25 -5.25 8.62
CA PHE A 65 9.57 -3.95 8.73
C PHE A 65 10.18 -2.82 7.90
N ALA A 66 11.39 -2.98 7.35
CA ALA A 66 12.05 -1.92 6.60
C ALA A 66 11.22 -1.46 5.38
N ALA A 67 10.73 -2.40 4.59
CA ALA A 67 9.92 -2.11 3.40
C ALA A 67 8.56 -1.44 3.73
N PRO A 68 7.70 -1.98 4.63
CA PRO A 68 6.45 -1.32 4.97
C PRO A 68 6.64 0.06 5.62
N ARG A 69 7.70 0.28 6.40
CA ARG A 69 8.03 1.62 6.95
C ARG A 69 8.42 2.63 5.86
N ALA A 70 9.18 2.19 4.86
CA ALA A 70 9.51 3.04 3.71
C ALA A 70 8.25 3.43 2.93
N LEU A 71 7.33 2.48 2.72
CA LEU A 71 6.04 2.74 2.07
C LEU A 71 5.17 3.71 2.88
N ALA A 72 5.09 3.53 4.20
CA ALA A 72 4.35 4.43 5.08
C ALA A 72 4.92 5.86 5.00
N THR A 73 6.25 6.01 5.02
CA THR A 73 6.91 7.31 4.84
C THR A 73 6.50 7.98 3.52
N ILE A 74 6.53 7.23 2.41
CA ILE A 74 6.16 7.75 1.09
C ILE A 74 4.69 8.21 1.05
N VAL A 75 3.78 7.43 1.64
CA VAL A 75 2.36 7.78 1.71
C VAL A 75 2.14 9.00 2.60
N ALA A 76 2.79 9.07 3.77
CA ALA A 76 2.71 10.20 4.68
C ALA A 76 3.16 11.51 4.01
N ASP A 77 4.22 11.46 3.20
CA ASP A 77 4.67 12.60 2.40
C ASP A 77 3.60 13.09 1.40
N GLN A 78 2.84 12.18 0.79
CA GLN A 78 1.73 12.57 -0.09
C GLN A 78 0.56 13.16 0.70
N LEU A 79 0.22 12.57 1.86
CA LEU A 79 -0.86 13.07 2.71
C LEU A 79 -0.58 14.49 3.21
N ARG A 80 0.65 14.78 3.64
CA ARG A 80 1.11 16.13 4.02
C ARG A 80 0.91 17.17 2.92
N ARG A 81 1.06 16.80 1.64
CA ARG A 81 0.85 17.73 0.51
C ARG A 81 -0.61 18.06 0.28
N THR A 82 -1.54 17.18 0.67
CA THR A 82 -2.98 17.37 0.45
C THR A 82 -3.71 18.10 1.56
N ARG A 83 -3.21 18.01 2.79
CA ARG A 83 -3.94 18.43 3.97
C ARG A 83 -3.27 19.67 4.58
N THR A 84 -3.96 20.80 4.48
CA THR A 84 -3.53 22.08 5.05
C THR A 84 -4.60 22.62 5.98
N GLY A 85 -4.22 23.12 7.16
CA GLY A 85 -5.14 23.72 8.13
C GLY A 85 -5.40 22.85 9.36
N GLU A 86 -6.29 23.31 10.25
CA GLU A 86 -6.55 22.70 11.56
C GLU A 86 -7.15 21.28 11.48
N ASP A 87 -7.83 20.96 10.38
CA ASP A 87 -8.45 19.64 10.14
C ASP A 87 -7.54 18.66 9.37
N ALA A 88 -6.24 18.97 9.24
CA ALA A 88 -5.32 18.13 8.46
C ALA A 88 -5.15 16.70 9.01
N GLY A 89 -5.63 16.41 10.22
CA GLY A 89 -5.49 15.10 10.86
C GLY A 89 -4.03 14.68 11.01
N ASP A 90 -3.81 13.40 11.28
CA ASP A 90 -2.47 12.81 11.44
C ASP A 90 -2.05 12.10 10.12
N PRO A 91 -1.08 12.63 9.36
CA PRO A 91 -0.59 12.01 8.11
C PRO A 91 0.07 10.64 8.33
N GLU A 92 0.79 10.46 9.43
CA GLU A 92 1.46 9.21 9.79
C GLU A 92 0.42 8.12 10.08
N ALA A 93 -0.57 8.41 10.92
CA ALA A 93 -1.65 7.47 11.18
C ALA A 93 -2.44 7.12 9.91
N GLY A 94 -2.67 8.10 9.04
CA GLY A 94 -3.31 7.88 7.73
C GLY A 94 -2.47 6.96 6.84
N ALA A 95 -1.15 7.14 6.81
CA ALA A 95 -0.25 6.31 6.03
C ALA A 95 -0.18 4.87 6.55
N ASP A 96 -0.13 4.67 7.87
CA ASP A 96 -0.15 3.35 8.48
C ASP A 96 -1.44 2.61 8.12
N LEU A 97 -2.61 3.26 8.20
CA LEU A 97 -3.88 2.69 7.77
C LEU A 97 -3.87 2.26 6.30
N VAL A 98 -3.29 3.10 5.43
CA VAL A 98 -3.16 2.80 4.00
C VAL A 98 -2.32 1.55 3.76
N VAL A 99 -1.14 1.48 4.36
CA VAL A 99 -0.22 0.33 4.18
C VAL A 99 -0.82 -0.94 4.76
N MET A 100 -1.43 -0.88 5.95
CA MET A 100 -2.07 -2.04 6.59
C MET A 100 -3.28 -2.54 5.78
N ALA A 101 -4.09 -1.63 5.23
CA ALA A 101 -5.22 -2.00 4.38
C ALA A 101 -4.76 -2.73 3.11
N ALA A 102 -3.69 -2.27 2.46
CA ALA A 102 -3.14 -2.96 1.29
C ALA A 102 -2.64 -4.37 1.63
N GLY A 103 -1.93 -4.54 2.75
CA GLY A 103 -1.50 -5.86 3.22
C GLY A 103 -2.67 -6.80 3.51
N GLY A 104 -3.72 -6.31 4.17
CA GLY A 104 -4.93 -7.08 4.45
C GLY A 104 -5.69 -7.47 3.18
N LEU A 105 -5.81 -6.56 2.21
CA LEU A 105 -6.42 -6.83 0.90
C LEU A 105 -5.62 -7.89 0.13
N ALA A 106 -4.30 -7.75 0.07
CA ALA A 106 -3.42 -8.71 -0.61
C ALA A 106 -3.52 -10.11 0.00
N GLN A 107 -3.51 -10.20 1.34
CA GLN A 107 -3.71 -11.45 2.06
C GLN A 107 -5.10 -12.07 1.80
N GLY A 108 -6.15 -11.26 1.85
CA GLY A 108 -7.52 -11.71 1.56
C GLY A 108 -7.66 -12.25 0.14
N MET A 109 -7.08 -11.56 -0.85
CA MET A 109 -7.05 -12.01 -2.25
C MET A 109 -6.36 -13.36 -2.41
N LEU A 110 -5.20 -13.56 -1.78
CA LEU A 110 -4.49 -14.85 -1.81
C LEU A 110 -5.31 -16.01 -1.23
N GLN A 111 -6.15 -15.72 -0.23
CA GLN A 111 -7.03 -16.70 0.41
C GLN A 111 -8.32 -16.95 -0.38
N GLY A 112 -8.55 -16.22 -1.48
CA GLY A 112 -9.82 -16.27 -2.22
C GLY A 112 -10.99 -15.65 -1.45
N TYR A 113 -10.70 -14.81 -0.44
CA TYR A 113 -11.75 -14.14 0.33
C TYR A 113 -12.51 -13.18 -0.59
N SER A 114 -13.83 -13.35 -0.64
CA SER A 114 -14.71 -12.51 -1.46
C SER A 114 -15.25 -11.34 -0.64
N THR A 115 -15.07 -10.13 -1.16
CA THR A 115 -15.61 -8.89 -0.60
C THR A 115 -16.86 -8.44 -1.35
N SER A 116 -17.61 -7.48 -0.78
CA SER A 116 -18.79 -6.91 -1.42
C SER A 116 -18.48 -6.05 -2.66
N ARG A 117 -17.23 -5.63 -2.83
CA ARG A 117 -16.70 -4.88 -3.98
C ARG A 117 -15.37 -5.49 -4.43
N THR A 118 -14.85 -5.09 -5.59
CA THR A 118 -13.52 -5.54 -6.01
C THR A 118 -12.42 -4.94 -5.11
N PRO A 119 -11.23 -5.57 -5.01
CA PRO A 119 -10.11 -4.99 -4.26
C PRO A 119 -9.72 -3.58 -4.72
N LEU A 120 -9.82 -3.30 -6.03
CA LEU A 120 -9.54 -1.98 -6.58
C LEU A 120 -10.58 -0.94 -6.15
N ASP A 121 -11.87 -1.30 -6.11
CA ASP A 121 -12.92 -0.40 -5.59
C ASP A 121 -12.75 -0.11 -4.10
N LEU A 122 -12.22 -1.07 -3.33
CA LEU A 122 -11.89 -0.87 -1.92
C LEU A 122 -10.70 0.07 -1.75
N VAL A 123 -9.71 0.02 -2.65
CA VAL A 123 -8.63 1.01 -2.70
C VAL A 123 -9.18 2.41 -2.98
N GLU A 124 -10.05 2.58 -3.98
CA GLU A 124 -10.66 3.89 -4.24
C GLU A 124 -11.46 4.40 -3.03
N HIS A 125 -12.25 3.53 -2.42
CA HIS A 125 -13.03 3.88 -1.24
C HIS A 125 -12.14 4.32 -0.07
N LEU A 126 -11.01 3.64 0.14
CA LEU A 126 -10.02 4.01 1.14
C LEU A 126 -9.42 5.40 0.83
N LEU A 127 -9.07 5.65 -0.44
CA LEU A 127 -8.53 6.94 -0.86
C LEU A 127 -9.53 8.07 -0.66
N ASP A 128 -10.82 7.86 -0.91
CA ASP A 128 -11.85 8.85 -0.64
C ASP A 128 -11.98 9.17 0.85
N ARG A 129 -11.88 8.14 1.70
CA ARG A 129 -11.94 8.32 3.16
C ARG A 129 -10.73 9.09 3.71
N ILE A 130 -9.57 8.94 3.07
CA ILE A 130 -8.31 9.51 3.58
C ILE A 130 -7.98 10.85 2.92
N LEU A 131 -8.28 11.03 1.64
CA LEU A 131 -8.01 12.30 0.94
C LEU A 131 -9.21 13.25 0.93
N GLY A 132 -10.38 12.76 1.37
CA GLY A 132 -11.67 13.39 1.11
C GLY A 132 -12.19 12.99 -0.28
N SER A 133 -13.52 12.88 -0.38
CA SER A 133 -14.21 12.66 -1.65
C SER A 133 -13.95 13.85 -2.58
N THR A 134 -13.61 13.56 -3.84
CA THR A 134 -13.47 14.61 -4.88
C THR A 134 -14.83 15.17 -5.30
N GLU A 135 -15.93 14.46 -5.02
CA GLU A 135 -17.29 14.97 -5.23
C GLU A 135 -17.67 15.99 -4.16
N ARG A 136 -17.58 17.27 -4.53
CA ARG A 136 -18.48 18.33 -4.05
C ARG A 136 -19.32 18.82 -5.21
#